data_AF-A0A968I901-F1
#
_entry.id   AF-A0A968I901-F1
#
_cell.length_a   1.000
_cell.length_b   1.000
_cell.length_c   1.000
_cell.angle_alpha   90.00
_cell.angle_beta   90.00
_cell.angle_gamma   90.00
#
_symmetry.space_group_name_H-M   'P 1'
#
loop_
_entity.id
_entity.type
_entity.pdbx_description
1 polymer ?
#
loop_
_entity_poly.entity_id
_entity_poly.type
_entity_poly.pdbx_seq_one_letter_code
_entity_poly.pdbx_strand_id
1 'polypeptide(L)'
;MYVSPLSIPRVIHKSVDNSGFTGIESLPLVASGVSWRFEHNPWFLQIVKQEEWIYVEEAVTDSRLKRFKAFATRVSEIDLHSLLMVPMFYQGRLLGVVELHHTDPLEPYRWSDSDIALVEAIATQVGIALIQAQAYAELEDLNQQLEALERARSNLIAITGHELRTPLNAILGYTELILDEIYGTVPESLREVLERGRTGETYTIGGSIEKTNLEVVSAIC
;
A
#
# COMPACT_ATOMS: atom_id res chain seq x y z
N MET A 1 8.16 16.36 -12.21
CA MET A 1 6.82 16.11 -11.66
C MET A 1 6.56 14.62 -11.85
N TYR A 2 6.94 13.83 -10.85
CA TYR A 2 6.92 12.36 -10.90
C TYR A 2 5.48 11.94 -10.65
N VAL A 3 4.76 11.58 -11.71
CA VAL A 3 3.37 11.11 -11.59
C VAL A 3 3.45 9.67 -11.11
N SER A 4 3.14 9.44 -9.83
CA SER A 4 3.11 8.10 -9.25
C SER A 4 2.22 7.18 -10.10
N PRO A 5 2.62 5.90 -10.30
CA PRO A 5 1.84 4.92 -11.09
C PRO A 5 0.42 4.66 -10.55
N LEU A 6 0.10 5.13 -9.35
CA LEU A 6 -1.22 5.14 -8.71
C LEU A 6 -2.25 6.13 -9.31
N SER A 7 -1.90 6.90 -10.35
CA SER A 7 -2.79 7.95 -10.91
C SER A 7 -3.50 7.55 -12.21
N ILE A 8 -3.34 6.31 -12.68
CA ILE A 8 -4.03 5.84 -13.89
C ILE A 8 -5.37 5.23 -13.46
N PRO A 9 -6.52 5.76 -13.91
CA PRO A 9 -7.82 5.19 -13.60
C PRO A 9 -7.87 3.73 -14.04
N ARG A 10 -8.29 2.83 -13.14
CA ARG A 10 -8.43 1.40 -13.43
C ARG A 10 -9.75 1.15 -14.14
N VAL A 11 -9.72 0.47 -15.27
CA VAL A 11 -10.95 0.03 -15.95
C VAL A 11 -11.22 -1.41 -15.59
N ILE A 12 -12.42 -1.64 -15.07
CA ILE A 12 -12.93 -2.98 -14.82
C ILE A 12 -13.79 -3.32 -16.03
N HIS A 13 -13.26 -4.22 -16.86
CA HIS A 13 -13.93 -4.70 -18.06
C HIS A 13 -14.70 -5.97 -17.74
N LYS A 14 -15.93 -6.05 -18.22
CA LYS A 14 -16.68 -7.30 -18.28
C LYS A 14 -17.33 -7.40 -19.66
N SER A 15 -16.72 -8.20 -20.53
CA SER A 15 -17.44 -8.72 -21.70
C SER A 15 -18.47 -9.74 -21.21
N VAL A 16 -19.72 -9.61 -21.68
CA VAL A 16 -20.77 -10.59 -21.41
C VAL A 16 -20.77 -11.59 -22.56
N ASP A 17 -19.69 -12.37 -22.66
CA ASP A 17 -19.65 -13.63 -23.37
C ASP A 17 -20.21 -14.71 -22.43
N ASN A 18 -21.02 -15.62 -22.98
CA ASN A 18 -21.87 -16.57 -22.26
C ASN A 18 -21.11 -17.68 -21.51
N SER A 19 -19.89 -17.42 -21.04
CA SER A 19 -18.98 -18.38 -20.42
C SER A 19 -18.27 -17.79 -19.21
N GLY A 20 -18.90 -17.94 -18.03
CA GLY A 20 -18.22 -18.17 -16.74
C GLY A 20 -17.34 -17.06 -16.15
N PHE A 21 -17.60 -16.73 -14.89
CA PHE A 21 -16.83 -15.78 -14.08
C PHE A 21 -15.42 -16.33 -13.76
N THR A 22 -14.35 -15.67 -14.20
CA THR A 22 -12.97 -15.96 -13.75
C THR A 22 -12.20 -14.68 -13.41
N GLY A 23 -12.15 -14.33 -12.12
CA GLY A 23 -11.06 -13.56 -11.49
C GLY A 23 -11.03 -12.04 -11.70
N ILE A 24 -10.76 -11.30 -10.61
CA ILE A 24 -10.42 -9.88 -10.62
C ILE A 24 -8.90 -9.79 -10.49
N GLU A 25 -8.17 -9.92 -11.60
CA GLU A 25 -6.76 -9.53 -11.67
C GLU A 25 -6.66 -8.19 -12.38
N SER A 26 -5.74 -7.34 -11.93
CA SER A 26 -5.39 -6.10 -12.60
C SER A 26 -4.66 -6.39 -13.90
N LEU A 27 -5.42 -6.75 -14.92
CA LEU A 27 -4.92 -7.00 -16.25
C LEU A 27 -4.69 -5.66 -16.96
N PRO A 28 -3.62 -5.53 -17.78
CA PRO A 28 -3.65 -4.53 -18.83
C PRO A 28 -4.98 -4.70 -19.58
N LEU A 29 -5.60 -3.59 -19.97
CA LEU A 29 -6.84 -3.58 -20.75
C LEU A 29 -6.69 -4.55 -21.94
N VAL A 30 -7.21 -5.76 -21.81
CA VAL A 30 -7.06 -6.84 -22.77
C VAL A 30 -8.44 -7.45 -22.92
N ALA A 31 -9.31 -6.72 -23.62
CA ALA A 31 -10.34 -7.37 -24.40
C ALA A 31 -9.63 -7.97 -25.62
N SER A 32 -9.77 -9.28 -25.85
CA SER A 32 -9.34 -9.93 -27.09
C SER A 32 -7.83 -9.89 -27.41
N GLY A 33 -6.94 -9.72 -26.42
CA GLY A 33 -5.48 -9.62 -26.66
C GLY A 33 -4.96 -8.21 -26.94
N VAL A 34 -5.82 -7.18 -26.95
CA VAL A 34 -5.45 -5.82 -27.41
C VAL A 34 -5.26 -4.87 -26.24
N SER A 35 -4.03 -4.37 -26.05
CA SER A 35 -3.72 -3.32 -25.07
C SER A 35 -4.25 -1.95 -25.52
N TRP A 36 -5.22 -1.42 -24.77
CA TRP A 36 -5.79 -0.09 -25.00
C TRP A 36 -4.96 0.99 -24.29
N ARG A 37 -4.65 2.09 -24.99
CA ARG A 37 -4.04 3.29 -24.37
C ARG A 37 -5.13 4.32 -24.08
N PHE A 38 -5.37 4.59 -22.79
CA PHE A 38 -6.41 5.50 -22.30
C PHE A 38 -6.38 6.91 -22.90
N GLU A 39 -5.19 7.43 -23.15
CA GLU A 39 -4.97 8.77 -23.72
C GLU A 39 -5.59 8.95 -25.11
N HIS A 40 -5.92 7.84 -25.80
CA HIS A 40 -6.49 7.83 -27.14
C HIS A 40 -7.92 7.28 -27.19
N ASN A 41 -8.53 6.95 -26.04
CA ASN A 41 -9.94 6.55 -26.00
C ASN A 41 -10.82 7.82 -25.93
N PRO A 42 -11.51 8.20 -27.02
CA PRO A 42 -12.28 9.43 -27.06
C PRO A 42 -13.43 9.45 -26.06
N TRP A 43 -14.00 8.28 -25.77
CA TRP A 43 -15.11 8.16 -24.86
C TRP A 43 -14.66 8.28 -23.42
N PHE A 44 -13.56 7.62 -23.05
CA PHE A 44 -12.94 7.79 -21.73
C PHE A 44 -12.57 9.27 -21.47
N LEU A 45 -11.98 9.95 -22.46
CA LEU A 45 -11.67 11.38 -22.34
C LEU A 45 -12.92 12.26 -22.13
N GLN A 46 -14.08 11.82 -22.59
CA GLN A 46 -15.34 12.52 -22.36
C GLN A 46 -15.84 12.31 -20.92
N ILE A 47 -15.77 11.09 -20.39
CA ILE A 47 -16.13 10.79 -19.00
C ILE A 47 -15.25 11.60 -18.05
N VAL A 48 -13.94 11.68 -18.32
CA VAL A 48 -13.03 12.49 -17.49
C VAL A 48 -13.38 13.99 -17.53
N LYS A 49 -13.99 14.47 -18.62
CA LYS A 49 -14.39 15.89 -18.76
C LYS A 49 -15.76 16.20 -18.18
N GLN A 50 -16.70 15.27 -18.30
CA GLN A 50 -18.11 15.47 -17.95
C GLN A 50 -18.46 14.86 -16.59
N GLU A 51 -17.63 13.95 -16.09
CA GLU A 51 -17.85 13.18 -14.85
C GLU A 51 -19.17 12.40 -14.83
N GLU A 52 -19.73 12.13 -16.01
CA GLU A 52 -20.98 11.39 -16.20
C GLU A 52 -20.73 10.15 -17.05
N TRP A 53 -21.67 9.20 -16.96
CA TRP A 53 -21.70 8.04 -17.85
C TRP A 53 -21.91 8.48 -19.30
N ILE A 54 -21.50 7.61 -20.21
CA ILE A 54 -21.80 7.74 -21.63
C ILE A 54 -22.19 6.39 -22.18
N TYR A 55 -23.22 6.39 -23.03
CA TYR A 55 -23.52 5.23 -23.86
C TYR A 55 -23.29 5.56 -25.33
N VAL A 56 -23.08 4.51 -26.11
CA VAL A 56 -22.93 4.55 -27.56
C VAL A 56 -23.80 3.44 -28.12
N GLU A 57 -24.79 3.79 -28.92
CA GLU A 57 -25.65 2.80 -29.57
C GLU A 57 -24.93 2.08 -30.71
N GLU A 58 -24.11 2.82 -31.47
CA GLU A 58 -23.34 2.30 -32.60
C GLU A 58 -21.92 2.88 -32.57
N ALA A 59 -20.98 2.09 -32.05
CA ALA A 59 -19.62 2.51 -31.78
C ALA A 59 -18.88 2.86 -33.06
N VAL A 60 -18.99 2.06 -34.14
CA VAL A 60 -18.25 2.30 -35.40
C VAL A 60 -18.67 3.58 -36.12
N THR A 61 -19.89 4.07 -35.91
CA THR A 61 -20.40 5.30 -36.56
C THR A 61 -20.24 6.55 -35.69
N ASP A 62 -19.76 6.39 -34.45
CA ASP A 62 -19.67 7.49 -33.49
C ASP A 62 -18.75 8.62 -34.00
N SER A 63 -19.29 9.84 -34.00
CA SER A 63 -18.56 11.03 -34.46
C SER A 63 -17.25 11.28 -33.70
N ARG A 64 -17.15 10.81 -32.45
CA ARG A 64 -15.98 10.94 -31.58
C ARG A 64 -14.79 10.12 -32.08
N LEU A 65 -15.05 9.04 -32.83
CA LEU A 65 -14.00 8.22 -33.47
C LEU A 65 -13.29 8.92 -34.63
N LYS A 66 -13.92 9.92 -35.27
CA LYS A 66 -13.35 10.62 -36.44
C LYS A 66 -11.99 11.24 -36.16
N ARG A 67 -11.75 11.67 -34.91
CA ARG A 67 -10.50 12.28 -34.45
C ARG A 67 -9.42 11.26 -34.09
N PHE A 68 -9.79 9.99 -33.89
CA PHE A 68 -8.92 8.92 -33.41
C PHE A 68 -8.96 7.72 -34.37
N LYS A 69 -8.45 7.89 -35.60
CA LYS A 69 -8.50 6.85 -36.66
C LYS A 69 -7.91 5.50 -36.22
N ALA A 70 -6.78 5.52 -35.51
CA ALA A 70 -6.15 4.29 -35.00
C ALA A 70 -7.03 3.56 -33.96
N PHE A 71 -7.82 4.31 -33.19
CA PHE A 71 -8.79 3.75 -32.26
C PHE A 71 -10.02 3.21 -32.99
N ALA A 72 -10.50 3.93 -34.02
CA ALA A 72 -11.61 3.49 -34.86
C ALA A 72 -11.33 2.13 -35.55
N THR A 73 -10.11 1.92 -36.07
CA THR A 73 -9.70 0.63 -36.64
C THR A 73 -9.84 -0.51 -35.62
N ARG A 74 -9.41 -0.27 -34.38
CA ARG A 74 -9.51 -1.29 -33.31
C ARG A 74 -10.95 -1.59 -32.92
N VAL A 75 -11.81 -0.56 -32.85
CA VAL A 75 -13.26 -0.75 -32.57
C VAL A 75 -13.89 -1.67 -33.61
N SER A 76 -13.52 -1.52 -34.88
CA SER A 76 -13.98 -2.41 -35.96
C SER A 76 -13.36 -3.81 -35.90
N GLU A 77 -12.13 -3.96 -35.43
CA GLU A 77 -11.48 -5.28 -35.27
C GLU A 77 -12.13 -6.15 -34.19
N ILE A 78 -12.72 -5.53 -33.16
CA ILE A 78 -13.36 -6.23 -32.03
C ILE A 78 -14.90 -6.33 -32.16
N ASP A 79 -15.45 -5.94 -33.31
CA ASP A 79 -16.90 -5.94 -33.60
C ASP A 79 -17.74 -5.30 -32.49
N LEU A 80 -17.23 -4.17 -31.96
CA LEU A 80 -17.92 -3.44 -30.92
C LEU A 80 -19.09 -2.67 -31.54
N HIS A 81 -20.31 -3.04 -31.16
CA HIS A 81 -21.54 -2.41 -31.63
C HIS A 81 -22.03 -1.35 -30.66
N SER A 82 -22.34 -1.75 -29.42
CA SER A 82 -22.82 -0.81 -28.41
C SER A 82 -21.99 -0.90 -27.15
N LEU A 83 -21.91 0.20 -26.41
CA LEU A 83 -21.18 0.25 -25.16
C LEU A 83 -21.79 1.24 -24.18
N LEU A 84 -21.70 0.90 -22.90
CA LEU A 84 -22.01 1.79 -21.79
C LEU A 84 -20.74 1.92 -20.95
N MET A 85 -20.36 3.15 -20.63
CA MET A 85 -19.26 3.42 -19.71
C MET A 85 -19.74 4.30 -18.57
N VAL A 86 -19.45 3.85 -17.37
CA VAL A 86 -19.88 4.50 -16.13
C VAL A 86 -18.67 4.79 -15.26
N PRO A 87 -18.42 6.05 -14.86
CA PRO A 87 -17.31 6.36 -13.98
C PRO A 87 -17.50 5.77 -12.59
N MET A 88 -16.39 5.30 -12.00
CA MET A 88 -16.32 4.89 -10.60
C MET A 88 -15.64 5.99 -9.79
N PHE A 89 -16.38 6.58 -8.86
CA PHE A 89 -15.85 7.62 -7.97
C PHE A 89 -15.73 7.13 -6.53
N TYR A 90 -14.76 7.68 -5.81
CA TYR A 90 -14.71 7.62 -4.36
C TYR A 90 -14.28 8.98 -3.82
N GLN A 91 -15.10 9.57 -2.95
CA GLN A 91 -14.87 10.91 -2.38
C GLN A 91 -14.54 11.99 -3.45
N GLY A 92 -15.25 11.97 -4.58
CA GLY A 92 -15.04 12.91 -5.69
C GLY A 92 -13.79 12.65 -6.53
N ARG A 93 -13.01 11.60 -6.24
CA ARG A 93 -11.87 11.17 -7.07
C ARG A 93 -12.31 10.07 -8.03
N LEU A 94 -12.08 10.27 -9.32
CA LEU A 94 -12.26 9.23 -10.34
C LEU A 94 -11.26 8.10 -10.08
N LEU A 95 -11.76 6.92 -9.70
CA LEU A 95 -10.96 5.73 -9.50
C LEU A 95 -10.78 4.94 -10.80
N GLY A 96 -11.76 5.04 -11.70
CA GLY A 96 -11.86 4.15 -12.83
C GLY A 96 -13.14 4.29 -13.62
N VAL A 97 -13.34 3.40 -14.58
CA VAL A 97 -14.56 3.31 -15.38
C VAL A 97 -14.97 1.84 -15.48
N VAL A 98 -16.27 1.57 -15.30
CA VAL A 98 -16.90 0.29 -15.65
C VAL A 98 -17.36 0.40 -17.09
N GLU A 99 -16.96 -0.55 -17.93
CA GLU A 99 -17.45 -0.62 -19.31
C GLU A 99 -18.21 -1.92 -19.53
N LEU A 100 -19.37 -1.79 -20.18
CA LEU A 100 -20.16 -2.90 -20.68
C LEU A 100 -20.22 -2.79 -22.19
N HIS A 101 -19.92 -3.89 -22.86
CA HIS A 101 -19.90 -3.98 -24.32
C HIS A 101 -20.99 -4.94 -24.77
N HIS A 102 -21.67 -4.57 -25.86
CA HIS A 102 -22.55 -5.45 -26.59
C HIS A 102 -21.95 -5.66 -27.99
N THR A 103 -21.67 -6.91 -28.31
CA THR A 103 -20.93 -7.31 -29.53
C THR A 103 -21.77 -8.25 -30.41
N ASP A 104 -23.07 -8.39 -30.15
CA ASP A 104 -23.95 -9.16 -31.05
C ASP A 104 -24.50 -8.23 -32.15
N PRO A 105 -24.16 -8.46 -33.43
CA PRO A 105 -24.64 -7.63 -34.53
C PRO A 105 -26.15 -7.82 -34.81
N LEU A 106 -26.74 -8.93 -34.36
CA LEU A 106 -28.10 -9.34 -34.72
C LEU A 106 -29.16 -8.79 -33.76
N GLU A 107 -28.78 -8.39 -32.54
CA GLU A 107 -29.68 -7.88 -31.51
C GLU A 107 -29.18 -6.54 -30.93
N PRO A 108 -29.33 -5.41 -31.64
CA PRO A 108 -28.84 -4.12 -31.16
C PRO A 108 -29.43 -3.76 -29.80
N TYR A 109 -28.57 -3.74 -28.78
CA TYR A 109 -28.96 -3.45 -27.40
C TYR A 109 -28.98 -1.95 -27.11
N ARG A 110 -30.13 -1.45 -26.66
CA ARG A 110 -30.31 -0.08 -26.17
C ARG A 110 -30.28 -0.07 -24.65
N TRP A 111 -29.31 0.66 -24.10
CA TRP A 111 -29.20 0.89 -22.66
C TRP A 111 -30.39 1.69 -22.17
N SER A 112 -31.17 1.11 -21.27
CA SER A 112 -32.26 1.81 -20.58
C SER A 112 -31.73 2.57 -19.37
N ASP A 113 -32.50 3.55 -18.88
CA ASP A 113 -32.17 4.28 -17.66
C ASP A 113 -32.01 3.34 -16.45
N SER A 114 -32.76 2.22 -16.42
CA SER A 114 -32.60 1.19 -15.38
C SER A 114 -31.28 0.44 -15.48
N ASP A 115 -30.79 0.17 -16.68
CA ASP A 115 -29.48 -0.48 -16.87
C ASP A 115 -28.37 0.45 -16.40
N ILE A 116 -28.46 1.73 -16.77
CA ILE A 116 -27.50 2.75 -16.35
C ILE A 116 -27.50 2.87 -14.83
N ALA A 117 -28.66 3.03 -14.19
CA ALA A 117 -28.78 3.15 -12.74
C ALA A 117 -28.23 1.93 -11.99
N LEU A 118 -28.47 0.72 -12.53
CA LEU A 118 -27.90 -0.51 -11.98
C LEU A 118 -26.37 -0.50 -12.04
N VAL A 119 -25.81 -0.10 -13.18
CA VAL A 119 -24.36 -0.09 -13.39
C VAL A 119 -23.70 1.03 -12.57
N GLU A 120 -24.34 2.19 -12.41
CA GLU A 120 -23.90 3.24 -11.49
C GLU A 120 -23.86 2.77 -10.03
N ALA A 121 -24.89 2.03 -9.59
CA ALA A 121 -24.92 1.45 -8.25
C ALA A 121 -23.77 0.45 -8.06
N ILE A 122 -23.52 -0.41 -9.05
CA ILE A 122 -22.41 -1.36 -9.04
C ILE A 122 -21.06 -0.62 -9.04
N ALA A 123 -20.89 0.35 -9.93
CA ALA A 123 -19.68 1.17 -10.05
C ALA A 123 -19.33 1.85 -8.72
N THR A 124 -20.33 2.36 -8.01
CA THR A 124 -20.19 2.96 -6.68
C THR A 124 -19.68 1.92 -5.67
N GLN A 125 -20.32 0.74 -5.60
CA GLN A 125 -19.93 -0.30 -4.65
C GLN A 125 -18.55 -0.88 -4.94
N VAL A 126 -18.22 -1.06 -6.21
CA VAL A 126 -16.89 -1.52 -6.64
C VAL A 126 -15.82 -0.49 -6.29
N GLY A 127 -16.09 0.80 -6.47
CA GLY A 127 -15.18 1.87 -6.05
C GLY A 127 -14.87 1.84 -4.55
N ILE A 128 -15.89 1.65 -3.72
CA ILE A 128 -15.74 1.49 -2.27
C ILE A 128 -14.91 0.25 -1.93
N ALA A 129 -15.27 -0.90 -2.50
CA ALA A 129 -14.59 -2.17 -2.23
C ALA A 129 -13.11 -2.14 -2.64
N LEU A 130 -12.78 -1.50 -3.77
CA LEU A 130 -11.40 -1.36 -4.25
C LEU A 130 -10.53 -0.57 -3.28
N ILE A 131 -11.05 0.56 -2.77
CA ILE A 131 -10.32 1.38 -1.79
C ILE A 131 -10.15 0.66 -0.47
N GLN A 132 -11.19 -0.05 -0.02
CA GLN A 132 -11.10 -0.87 1.20
C GLN A 132 -10.06 -1.98 1.07
N ALA A 133 -10.04 -2.70 -0.05
CA ALA A 133 -9.06 -3.75 -0.31
C ALA A 133 -7.63 -3.19 -0.35
N GLN A 134 -7.43 -2.03 -0.98
CA GLN A 134 -6.12 -1.37 -1.01
C GLN A 134 -5.67 -0.95 0.39
N ALA A 135 -6.54 -0.28 1.16
CA ALA A 135 -6.22 0.15 2.52
C ALA A 135 -5.91 -1.05 3.43
N TYR A 136 -6.64 -2.15 3.28
CA TYR A 136 -6.37 -3.39 4.02
C TYR A 136 -5.00 -3.98 3.68
N ALA A 137 -4.64 -4.04 2.39
CA ALA A 137 -3.34 -4.54 1.96
C ALA A 137 -2.17 -3.66 2.45
N GLU A 138 -2.34 -2.34 2.44
CA GLU A 138 -1.35 -1.40 2.98
C GLU A 138 -1.17 -1.57 4.49
N LEU A 139 -2.26 -1.78 5.23
CA LEU A 139 -2.23 -2.04 6.67
C LEU A 139 -1.49 -3.34 6.99
N GLU A 140 -1.76 -4.40 6.22
CA GLU A 140 -1.11 -5.70 6.39
C GLU A 140 0.40 -5.62 6.13
N ASP A 141 0.83 -4.95 5.05
CA ASP A 141 2.26 -4.73 4.75
C ASP A 141 2.96 -3.94 5.86
N LEU A 142 2.34 -2.86 6.35
CA LEU A 142 2.89 -2.08 7.45
C LEU A 142 3.01 -2.90 8.74
N ASN A 143 2.03 -3.75 9.04
CA ASN A 143 2.06 -4.61 10.21
C ASN A 143 3.22 -5.62 10.13
N GLN A 144 3.44 -6.24 8.97
CA GLN A 144 4.55 -7.16 8.74
C GLN A 144 5.92 -6.46 8.89
N GLN A 145 6.04 -5.22 8.41
CA GLN A 145 7.24 -4.40 8.59
C GLN A 145 7.49 -4.05 10.06
N LEU A 146 6.43 -3.70 10.81
CA LEU A 146 6.52 -3.43 12.25
C LEU A 146 6.98 -4.66 13.01
N GLU A 147 6.40 -5.83 12.76
CA GLU A 147 6.82 -7.07 13.40
C GLU A 147 8.29 -7.41 13.10
N ALA A 148 8.74 -7.21 11.85
CA ALA A 148 10.13 -7.43 11.48
C ALA A 148 11.07 -6.48 12.24
N LEU A 149 10.69 -5.21 12.38
CA LEU A 149 11.43 -4.21 13.13
C LEU A 149 11.49 -4.53 14.63
N GLU A 150 10.38 -4.97 15.22
CA GLU A 150 10.31 -5.37 16.63
C GLU A 150 11.21 -6.58 16.92
N ARG A 151 11.23 -7.57 16.02
CA ARG A 151 12.14 -8.72 16.11
C ARG A 151 13.59 -8.27 16.02
N ALA A 152 13.93 -7.40 15.06
CA ALA A 152 15.29 -6.87 14.91
C ALA A 152 15.72 -6.08 16.16
N ARG A 153 14.84 -5.24 16.71
CA ARG A 153 15.09 -4.48 17.95
C ARG A 153 15.34 -5.42 19.13
N SER A 154 14.50 -6.43 19.31
CA SER A 154 14.63 -7.39 20.41
C SER A 154 15.94 -8.17 20.32
N ASN A 155 16.33 -8.61 19.11
CA ASN A 155 17.60 -9.29 18.87
C ASN A 155 18.80 -8.38 19.18
N LEU A 156 18.76 -7.12 18.76
CA LEU A 156 19.82 -6.15 19.08
C LEU A 156 19.96 -5.94 20.60
N ILE A 157 18.84 -5.76 21.30
CA ILE A 157 18.84 -5.60 22.77
C ILE A 157 19.42 -6.85 23.44
N ALA A 158 19.02 -8.05 22.99
CA ALA A 158 19.55 -9.30 23.53
C ALA A 158 21.05 -9.44 23.29
N ILE A 159 21.52 -9.22 22.06
CA ILE A 159 22.94 -9.31 21.70
C ILE A 159 23.76 -8.29 22.48
N THR A 160 23.36 -7.02 22.46
CA THR A 160 24.07 -5.97 23.19
C THR A 160 24.10 -6.23 24.69
N GLY A 161 23.01 -6.72 25.29
CA GLY A 161 23.00 -7.11 26.70
C GLY A 161 23.98 -8.24 27.03
N HIS A 162 24.07 -9.26 26.18
CA HIS A 162 25.02 -10.35 26.35
C HIS A 162 26.48 -9.91 26.17
N GLU A 163 26.75 -9.14 25.12
CA GLU A 163 28.09 -8.63 24.81
C GLU A 163 28.58 -7.63 25.85
N LEU A 164 27.69 -6.86 26.47
CA LEU A 164 28.06 -5.93 27.55
C LEU A 164 28.31 -6.64 28.89
N ARG A 165 27.74 -7.82 29.13
CA ARG A 165 27.92 -8.56 30.39
C ARG A 165 29.39 -8.91 30.63
N THR A 166 30.10 -9.37 29.62
CA THR A 166 31.51 -9.77 29.71
C THR A 166 32.44 -8.61 30.11
N PRO A 167 32.48 -7.46 29.40
CA PRO A 167 33.32 -6.34 29.78
C PRO A 167 32.88 -5.71 31.11
N LEU A 168 31.56 -5.66 31.41
CA LEU A 168 31.08 -5.12 32.68
C LEU A 168 31.51 -5.99 33.87
N ASN A 169 31.41 -7.32 33.74
CA ASN A 169 31.91 -8.26 34.76
C ASN A 169 33.42 -8.15 34.94
N ALA A 170 34.19 -7.92 33.87
CA ALA A 170 35.63 -7.68 33.98
C ALA A 170 35.91 -6.38 34.75
N ILE A 171 35.22 -5.28 34.45
CA ILE A 171 35.35 -4.01 35.18
C ILE A 171 35.00 -4.22 36.66
N LEU A 172 33.87 -4.87 36.95
CA LEU A 172 33.43 -5.15 38.31
C LEU A 172 34.47 -5.97 39.08
N GLY A 173 34.98 -7.05 38.47
CA GLY A 173 36.03 -7.88 39.07
C GLY A 173 37.31 -7.09 39.34
N TYR A 174 37.75 -6.21 38.44
CA TYR A 174 38.89 -5.33 38.70
C TYR A 174 38.62 -4.34 39.83
N THR A 175 37.40 -3.78 39.92
CA THR A 175 37.04 -2.89 41.04
C THR A 175 37.00 -3.61 42.38
N GLU A 176 36.58 -4.88 42.43
CA GLU A 176 36.62 -5.71 43.64
C GLU A 176 38.07 -5.96 44.09
N LEU A 177 38.97 -6.35 43.17
CA LEU A 177 40.38 -6.56 43.50
C LEU A 177 41.07 -5.29 44.02
N ILE A 178 40.66 -4.11 43.53
CA ILE A 178 41.15 -2.82 44.03
C ILE A 178 40.61 -2.58 45.45
N LEU A 179 39.31 -2.78 45.68
CA LEU A 179 38.68 -2.59 46.99
C LEU A 179 39.24 -3.53 48.07
N ASP A 180 39.62 -4.75 47.70
CA ASP A 180 40.29 -5.74 48.56
C ASP A 180 41.76 -5.38 48.88
N GLU A 181 42.24 -4.22 48.43
CA GLU A 181 43.60 -3.69 48.65
C GLU A 181 44.72 -4.60 48.12
N ILE A 182 44.43 -5.51 47.18
CA ILE A 182 45.42 -6.45 46.60
C ILE A 182 46.54 -5.70 45.84
N TYR A 183 46.24 -4.52 45.29
CA TYR A 183 47.19 -3.66 44.59
C TYR A 183 47.72 -2.50 45.45
N GLY A 184 47.40 -2.45 46.74
CA GLY A 184 47.79 -1.40 47.68
C GLY A 184 46.60 -0.71 48.35
N THR A 185 46.90 0.17 49.30
CA THR A 185 45.89 0.85 50.13
C THR A 185 45.04 1.82 49.30
N VAL A 186 43.72 1.70 49.38
CA VAL A 186 42.80 2.59 48.64
C VAL A 186 42.45 3.81 49.49
N PRO A 187 42.66 5.04 49.00
CA PRO A 187 42.21 6.25 49.70
C PRO A 187 40.69 6.25 49.89
N GLU A 188 40.22 6.70 51.05
CA GLU A 188 38.80 6.62 51.42
C GLU A 188 37.86 7.33 50.42
N SER A 189 38.32 8.43 49.81
CA SER A 189 37.59 9.14 48.76
C SER A 189 37.41 8.33 47.47
N LEU A 190 38.35 7.43 47.15
CA LEU A 190 38.26 6.56 45.98
C LEU A 190 37.45 5.29 46.29
N ARG A 191 37.55 4.78 47.52
CA ARG A 191 36.75 3.66 48.03
C ARG A 191 35.25 3.96 47.90
N GLU A 192 34.81 5.15 48.28
CA GLU A 192 33.40 5.56 48.18
C GLU A 192 32.87 5.51 46.73
N VAL A 193 33.69 5.92 45.74
CA VAL A 193 33.32 5.91 44.31
C VAL A 193 33.27 4.49 43.76
N LEU A 194 34.22 3.63 44.13
CA LEU A 194 34.29 2.24 43.68
C LEU A 194 33.16 1.38 44.28
N GLU A 195 32.83 1.57 45.56
CA GLU A 195 31.69 0.92 46.21
C GLU A 195 30.36 1.30 45.54
N ARG A 196 30.20 2.57 45.16
CA ARG A 196 29.02 3.01 44.39
C ARG A 196 28.95 2.35 43.02
N GLY A 197 30.07 2.28 42.28
CA GLY A 197 30.15 1.57 41.02
C GLY A 197 29.80 0.08 41.14
N ARG A 198 30.17 -0.55 42.26
CA ARG A 198 29.85 -1.96 42.58
C ARG A 198 28.36 -2.20 42.86
N THR A 199 27.70 -1.26 43.52
CA THR A 199 26.24 -1.33 43.80
C THR A 199 25.36 -0.93 42.61
N GLY A 200 25.95 -0.40 41.52
CA GLY A 200 25.22 0.01 40.32
C GLY A 200 24.43 1.32 40.46
N GLU A 201 24.64 2.08 41.53
CA GLU A 201 24.00 3.39 41.71
C GLU A 201 24.53 4.39 40.66
N THR A 202 23.65 4.88 39.79
CA THR A 202 24.02 5.75 38.66
C THR A 202 24.32 7.18 39.13
N TYR A 203 25.49 7.71 38.76
CA TYR A 203 25.84 9.12 38.94
C TYR A 203 25.26 9.95 37.78
N THR A 204 24.42 10.94 38.08
CA THR A 204 23.90 11.89 37.07
C THR A 204 24.91 13.02 36.86
N ILE A 205 25.76 12.91 35.85
CA ILE A 205 26.57 14.06 35.38
C ILE A 205 25.72 14.88 34.41
N GLY A 206 25.06 15.92 34.93
CA GLY A 206 24.32 16.88 34.11
C GLY A 206 22.98 16.35 33.62
N GLY A 207 21.99 17.24 33.55
CA GLY A 207 20.59 16.89 33.37
C GLY A 207 20.28 16.04 32.13
N SER A 208 19.30 15.14 32.32
CA SER A 208 18.48 14.48 31.30
C SER A 208 19.16 13.40 30.46
N ILE A 209 19.15 12.17 31.00
CA ILE A 209 18.88 10.98 30.18
C ILE A 209 17.52 10.46 30.67
N GLU A 210 16.52 10.49 29.79
CA GLU A 210 15.19 9.95 30.04
C GLU A 210 15.29 8.50 30.54
N LYS A 211 14.40 8.18 31.49
CA LYS A 211 14.29 6.94 32.28
C LYS A 211 14.06 5.65 31.48
N THR A 212 14.39 5.59 30.21
CA THR A 212 14.04 4.46 29.34
C THR A 212 15.31 3.70 28.97
N ASN A 213 15.67 2.68 29.76
CA ASN A 213 16.34 1.42 29.30
C ASN A 213 17.10 0.63 30.38
N LEU A 214 17.07 0.99 31.67
CA LEU A 214 17.70 0.13 32.71
C LEU A 214 16.79 -0.98 33.27
N GLU A 215 15.49 -1.00 32.95
CA GLU A 215 14.62 -2.13 33.32
C GLU A 215 14.97 -3.43 32.59
N VAL A 216 15.73 -3.36 31.48
CA VAL A 216 16.14 -4.55 30.71
C VAL A 216 17.23 -5.36 31.43
N VAL A 217 18.07 -4.74 32.25
CA VAL A 217 19.18 -5.45 32.92
C VAL A 217 18.73 -6.16 34.20
N SER A 218 17.70 -5.62 34.89
CA SER A 218 17.13 -6.25 36.09
C SER A 218 16.30 -7.51 35.80
N ALA A 219 15.89 -7.74 34.55
CA ALA A 219 15.03 -8.87 34.18
C ALA A 219 15.81 -10.16 33.82
N ILE A 220 17.15 -10.18 33.97
CA ILE A 220 18.01 -11.33 33.60
C ILE A 220 18.61 -12.03 34.84
N CYS A 221 18.07 -11.80 36.05
CA CYS A 221 18.33 -12.64 37.21
C CYS A 221 17.21 -13.66 37.43
#